data_AF-A0AAE4IUB1-F1
#
_entry.id   AF-A0AAE4IUB1-F1
#
_cell.length_a   1.000
_cell.length_b   1.000
_cell.length_c   1.000
_cell.angle_alpha   90.00
_cell.angle_beta   90.00
_cell.angle_gamma   90.00
#
_symmetry.space_group_name_H-M   'P 1'
#
loop_
_entity.id
_entity.type
_entity.pdbx_description
1 polymer ?
#
loop_
_entity_poly.entity_id
_entity_poly.type
_entity_poly.pdbx_seq_one_letter_code
_entity_poly.pdbx_strand_id
1 'polypeptide(L)'
;VNVDLGPYDEEVHACNQDTECNEVGVSSFPAASVFNVVTADLAEREPQAFELMQNITFPNDQMSALLAWHEENDASVDEAVVYFLQNNQDQWMSWLSEDAQANLEGLF
;
A
#
# COMPACT_ATOMS: atom_id res chain seq x y z
N VAL A 1 24.01 2.87 -4.06
CA VAL A 1 24.57 1.99 -5.11
C VAL A 1 23.54 0.92 -5.36
N ASN A 2 23.07 0.74 -6.60
CA ASN A 2 22.14 -0.34 -6.94
C ASN A 2 22.95 -1.62 -7.17
N VAL A 3 22.51 -2.76 -6.64
CA VAL A 3 23.16 -4.05 -6.85
C VAL A 3 22.58 -4.65 -8.12
N ASP A 4 23.44 -4.98 -9.10
CA ASP A 4 23.01 -5.67 -10.31
C ASP A 4 22.62 -7.12 -9.97
N LEU A 5 21.33 -7.44 -10.16
CA LEU A 5 20.73 -8.74 -9.89
C LEU A 5 20.49 -9.56 -11.18
N GLY A 6 20.96 -9.08 -12.35
CA GLY A 6 20.64 -9.67 -13.64
C GLY A 6 19.21 -9.37 -14.12
N PRO A 7 18.77 -9.96 -15.25
CA PRO A 7 17.41 -9.80 -15.75
C PRO A 7 16.38 -10.57 -14.88
N TYR A 8 15.11 -10.23 -15.03
CA TYR A 8 14.02 -11.04 -14.49
C TYR A 8 13.86 -12.31 -15.33
N ASP A 9 13.95 -13.45 -14.67
CA ASP A 9 13.61 -14.78 -15.18
C ASP A 9 12.48 -15.34 -14.28
N GLU A 10 11.31 -15.56 -14.87
CA GLU A 10 10.09 -15.97 -14.16
C GLU A 10 10.20 -17.37 -13.55
N GLU A 11 10.77 -18.33 -14.28
CA GLU A 11 10.90 -19.71 -13.80
C GLU A 11 11.89 -19.78 -12.64
N VAL A 12 13.05 -19.11 -12.78
CA VAL A 12 14.05 -19.02 -11.73
C VAL A 12 13.50 -18.24 -10.52
N HIS A 13 12.78 -17.14 -10.75
CA HIS A 13 12.19 -16.35 -9.67
C HIS A 13 11.11 -17.12 -8.89
N ALA A 14 10.29 -17.93 -9.57
CA ALA A 14 9.32 -18.81 -8.92
C ALA A 14 10.01 -19.90 -8.10
N CYS A 15 11.05 -20.55 -8.66
CA CYS A 15 11.85 -21.55 -7.94
C CYS A 15 12.53 -20.95 -6.70
N ASN A 16 13.07 -19.72 -6.79
CA ASN A 16 13.70 -19.03 -5.67
C ASN A 16 12.75 -18.73 -4.50
N GLN A 17 11.42 -18.78 -4.70
CA GLN A 17 10.41 -18.57 -3.67
C GLN A 17 9.87 -19.88 -3.06
N ASP A 18 10.20 -21.03 -3.65
CA ASP A 18 9.75 -22.35 -3.21
C ASP A 18 10.85 -23.04 -2.40
N THR A 19 10.53 -23.41 -1.16
CA THR A 19 11.48 -24.09 -0.26
C THR A 19 11.86 -25.50 -0.74
N GLU A 20 11.07 -26.11 -1.63
CA GLU A 20 11.30 -27.45 -2.16
C GLU A 20 12.04 -27.46 -3.51
N CYS A 21 12.23 -26.28 -4.13
CA CYS A 21 12.90 -26.17 -5.41
C CYS A 21 14.44 -26.10 -5.25
N ASN A 22 15.16 -26.93 -6.01
CA ASN A 22 16.63 -27.03 -5.93
C ASN A 22 17.35 -26.36 -7.11
N GLU A 23 16.62 -25.88 -8.11
CA GLU A 23 17.15 -25.22 -9.32
C GLU A 23 17.20 -23.69 -9.17
N VAL A 24 17.72 -23.22 -8.03
CA VAL A 24 17.85 -21.80 -7.73
C VAL A 24 18.85 -21.10 -8.65
N GLY A 25 18.62 -19.83 -8.94
CA GLY A 25 19.42 -19.09 -9.92
C GLY A 25 19.35 -17.57 -9.76
N VAL A 26 20.07 -16.87 -10.63
CA VAL A 26 20.08 -15.40 -10.68
C VAL A 26 18.81 -14.92 -11.38
N SER A 27 18.03 -14.09 -10.69
CA SER A 27 16.86 -13.41 -11.26
C SER A 27 16.58 -12.14 -10.45
N SER A 28 16.30 -11.02 -11.12
CA SER A 28 15.86 -9.79 -10.45
C SER A 28 14.47 -9.93 -9.83
N PHE A 29 14.13 -9.06 -8.88
CA PHE A 29 12.77 -8.98 -8.35
C PHE A 29 11.85 -8.18 -9.29
N PRO A 30 10.70 -8.73 -9.72
CA PRO A 30 9.70 -7.95 -10.44
C PRO A 30 9.03 -6.95 -9.48
N ALA A 31 8.30 -5.99 -10.05
CA ALA A 31 7.43 -5.14 -9.25
C ALA A 31 6.33 -6.00 -8.60
N ALA A 32 6.26 -5.96 -7.26
CA ALA A 32 5.22 -6.67 -6.52
C ALA A 32 3.93 -5.85 -6.47
N SER A 33 2.80 -6.52 -6.69
CA SER A 33 1.47 -5.92 -6.50
C SER A 33 1.12 -5.90 -5.01
N VAL A 34 0.53 -4.80 -4.55
CA VAL A 34 0.00 -4.64 -3.19
C VAL A 34 -1.52 -4.64 -3.25
N PHE A 35 -2.17 -5.43 -2.41
CA PHE A 35 -3.62 -5.62 -2.42
C PHE A 35 -4.22 -5.28 -1.07
N ASN A 36 -5.36 -4.59 -1.09
CA ASN A 36 -6.27 -4.53 0.05
C ASN A 36 -7.16 -5.77 0.02
N VAL A 37 -7.13 -6.56 1.10
CA VAL A 37 -7.89 -7.82 1.18
C VAL A 37 -8.88 -7.75 2.34
N VAL A 38 -10.13 -8.10 2.05
CA VAL A 38 -11.21 -8.24 3.03
C VAL A 38 -11.78 -9.66 2.99
N THR A 39 -12.38 -10.11 4.09
CA THR A 39 -13.15 -11.36 4.09
C THR A 39 -14.50 -11.16 3.41
N ALA A 40 -15.03 -12.22 2.80
CA ALA A 40 -16.37 -12.19 2.20
C ALA A 40 -17.44 -11.79 3.22
N ASP A 41 -17.40 -12.38 4.42
CA ASP A 41 -18.33 -12.06 5.52
C ASP A 41 -18.30 -10.57 5.91
N LEU A 42 -17.12 -9.92 5.89
CA LEU A 42 -17.01 -8.49 6.18
C LEU A 42 -17.59 -7.66 5.05
N ALA A 43 -17.31 -8.03 3.80
CA ALA A 43 -17.83 -7.35 2.62
C ALA A 43 -19.35 -7.39 2.54
N GLU A 44 -19.96 -8.53 2.91
CA GLU A 44 -21.42 -8.69 2.96
C GLU A 44 -22.06 -7.93 4.13
N ARG A 45 -21.44 -7.98 5.30
CA ARG A 45 -22.00 -7.36 6.52
C ARG A 45 -21.84 -5.85 6.54
N GLU A 46 -20.73 -5.32 6.02
CA GLU A 46 -20.38 -3.89 6.08
C GLU A 46 -20.07 -3.34 4.68
N PRO A 47 -21.07 -3.24 3.78
CA PRO A 47 -20.83 -2.87 2.38
C PRO A 47 -20.23 -1.46 2.21
N GLN A 48 -20.55 -0.51 3.10
CA GLN A 48 -19.98 0.84 3.06
C GLN A 48 -18.48 0.84 3.42
N ALA A 49 -18.08 0.04 4.42
CA ALA A 49 -16.66 -0.11 4.76
C ALA A 49 -15.92 -0.86 3.64
N PHE A 50 -16.55 -1.84 3.00
CA PHE A 50 -15.98 -2.52 1.86
C PHE A 50 -15.80 -1.60 0.65
N GLU A 51 -16.76 -0.72 0.36
CA GLU A 51 -16.62 0.32 -0.67
C GLU A 51 -15.42 1.24 -0.40
N LEU A 52 -15.26 1.69 0.84
CA LEU A 52 -14.06 2.45 1.24
C LEU A 52 -12.78 1.67 0.95
N MET A 53 -12.69 0.40 1.38
CA MET A 53 -11.50 -0.43 1.17
C MET A 53 -11.16 -0.64 -0.32
N GLN A 54 -12.16 -0.64 -1.20
CA GLN A 54 -11.95 -0.72 -2.65
C GLN A 54 -11.35 0.55 -3.24
N ASN A 55 -11.59 1.71 -2.61
CA ASN A 55 -11.09 3.00 -3.08
C ASN A 55 -9.70 3.34 -2.52
N ILE A 56 -9.30 2.77 -1.38
CA ILE A 56 -8.00 3.03 -0.75
C ILE A 56 -6.87 2.64 -1.69
N THR A 57 -6.04 3.60 -2.06
CA THR A 57 -4.85 3.38 -2.90
C THR A 57 -3.76 4.39 -2.58
N PHE A 58 -2.51 3.94 -2.65
CA PHE A 58 -1.33 4.75 -2.39
C PHE A 58 -0.40 4.71 -3.60
N PRO A 59 -0.13 5.87 -4.23
CA PRO A 59 0.98 6.00 -5.17
C PRO A 59 2.32 5.69 -4.48
N ASN A 60 3.25 5.06 -5.22
CA ASN A 60 4.55 4.64 -4.68
C ASN A 60 5.40 5.81 -4.17
N ASP A 61 5.37 6.93 -4.88
CA ASP A 61 6.05 8.17 -4.50
C ASP A 61 5.48 8.74 -3.19
N GLN A 62 4.15 8.72 -3.04
CA GLN A 62 3.48 9.16 -1.82
C GLN A 62 3.85 8.29 -0.61
N MET A 63 3.78 6.96 -0.74
CA MET A 63 4.16 6.05 0.34
C MET A 63 5.65 6.20 0.70
N SER A 64 6.52 6.33 -0.31
CA SER A 64 7.96 6.53 -0.08
C SER A 64 8.24 7.85 0.65
N ALA A 65 7.56 8.93 0.29
CA ALA A 65 7.69 10.22 0.95
C ALA A 65 7.21 10.16 2.42
N LEU A 66 6.11 9.46 2.69
CA LEU A 66 5.60 9.27 4.05
C LEU A 66 6.58 8.47 4.92
N LEU A 67 7.14 7.38 4.39
CA LEU A 67 8.12 6.56 5.10
C LEU A 67 9.42 7.33 5.38
N ALA A 68 9.89 8.11 4.41
CA ALA A 68 11.04 8.98 4.60
C ALA A 68 10.78 10.03 5.71
N TRP A 69 9.62 10.69 5.68
CA TRP A 69 9.24 11.64 6.73
C TRP A 69 9.16 10.99 8.11
N HIS A 70 8.55 9.80 8.19
CA HIS A 70 8.45 9.03 9.44
C HIS A 70 9.83 8.72 10.04
N GLU A 71 10.79 8.27 9.20
CA GLU A 71 12.16 7.98 9.62
C GLU A 71 12.94 9.25 10.00
N GLU A 72 12.88 10.30 9.18
CA GLU A 72 13.61 11.56 9.41
C GLU A 72 13.18 12.29 10.68
N ASN A 73 11.92 12.11 11.10
CA ASN A 73 11.35 12.77 12.28
C ASN A 73 11.31 11.88 13.53
N ASP A 74 11.83 10.64 13.46
CA ASP A 74 11.71 9.64 14.54
C ASP A 74 10.25 9.54 15.05
N ALA A 75 9.30 9.65 14.11
CA ALA A 75 7.89 9.73 14.42
C ALA A 75 7.34 8.34 14.75
N SER A 76 6.33 8.27 15.59
CA SER A 76 5.51 7.07 15.72
C SER A 76 4.69 6.82 14.45
N VAL A 77 4.16 5.60 14.30
CA VAL A 77 3.23 5.27 13.21
C VAL A 77 1.98 6.14 13.28
N ASP A 78 1.45 6.40 14.48
CA ASP A 78 0.27 7.24 14.68
C ASP A 78 0.54 8.68 14.21
N GLU A 79 1.71 9.23 14.52
CA GLU A 79 2.12 10.55 14.03
C GLU A 79 2.27 10.60 12.50
N ALA A 80 2.80 9.54 11.88
CA ALA A 80 2.87 9.44 10.43
C ALA A 80 1.47 9.36 9.79
N VAL A 81 0.54 8.63 10.39
CA VAL A 81 -0.86 8.57 9.92
C VAL A 81 -1.52 9.95 10.03
N VAL A 82 -1.37 10.64 11.17
CA VAL A 82 -1.91 11.99 11.34
C VAL A 82 -1.30 12.96 10.34
N TYR A 83 0.02 12.89 10.12
CA TYR A 83 0.72 13.69 9.11
C TYR A 83 0.17 13.41 7.71
N PHE A 84 -0.02 12.15 7.34
CA PHE A 84 -0.61 11.78 6.06
C PHE A 84 -2.01 12.39 5.89
N LEU A 85 -2.88 12.24 6.90
CA LEU A 85 -4.26 12.75 6.86
C LEU A 85 -4.30 14.28 6.74
N GLN A 86 -3.40 15.00 7.42
CA GLN A 86 -3.36 16.47 7.35
C GLN A 86 -2.83 17.00 6.02
N ASN A 87 -1.90 16.29 5.38
CA ASN A 87 -1.17 16.80 4.21
C ASN A 87 -1.65 16.22 2.87
N ASN A 88 -2.58 15.26 2.88
CA ASN A 88 -3.04 14.55 1.68
C ASN A 88 -4.57 14.48 1.62
N GLN A 89 -5.26 15.55 2.06
CA GLN A 89 -6.71 15.63 2.16
C GLN A 89 -7.42 15.27 0.86
N ASP A 90 -7.00 15.85 -0.27
CA ASP A 90 -7.59 15.57 -1.57
C ASP A 90 -7.54 14.08 -1.92
N GLN A 91 -6.44 13.40 -1.57
CA GLN A 91 -6.28 11.98 -1.85
C GLN A 91 -7.22 11.12 -1.01
N TRP A 92 -7.20 11.26 0.32
CA TRP A 92 -8.02 10.38 1.16
C TRP A 92 -9.51 10.72 1.13
N MET A 93 -9.87 11.99 0.90
CA MET A 93 -11.26 12.39 0.67
C MET A 93 -11.83 11.72 -0.59
N SER A 94 -11.01 11.52 -1.63
CA SER A 94 -11.44 10.82 -2.84
C SER A 94 -11.84 9.35 -2.61
N TRP A 95 -11.45 8.75 -1.48
CA TRP A 95 -11.80 7.38 -1.14
C TRP A 95 -13.20 7.26 -0.52
N LEU A 96 -13.74 8.37 -0.03
CA LEU A 96 -14.99 8.42 0.72
C LEU A 96 -16.19 8.64 -0.20
N SER A 97 -17.36 8.17 0.24
CA SER A 97 -18.63 8.53 -0.39
C SER A 97 -18.94 10.02 -0.23
N GLU A 98 -19.80 10.56 -1.08
CA GLU A 98 -20.22 11.98 -1.01
C GLU A 98 -20.77 12.34 0.38
N ASP A 99 -21.61 11.47 0.97
CA ASP A 99 -22.15 11.67 2.32
C ASP A 99 -21.04 11.71 3.40
N ALA A 100 -20.03 10.84 3.28
CA ALA A 100 -18.91 10.81 4.21
C ALA A 100 -17.99 12.03 4.04
N GLN A 101 -17.76 12.47 2.81
CA GLN A 101 -17.04 13.72 2.52
C GLN A 101 -17.76 14.91 3.17
N ALA A 102 -19.07 15.05 2.95
CA ALA A 102 -19.87 16.14 3.52
C ALA A 102 -19.84 16.17 5.06
N ASN A 103 -19.80 15.00 5.71
CA ASN A 103 -19.68 14.91 7.17
C ASN A 103 -18.29 15.32 7.69
N LEU A 104 -17.26 15.23 6.85
CA LEU A 104 -15.88 15.56 7.20
C LEU A 104 -15.44 16.93 6.67
N GLU A 105 -16.26 17.59 5.85
CA GLU A 105 -16.01 18.96 5.40
C GLU A 105 -15.82 19.90 6.60
N GLY A 106 -14.64 20.55 6.64
CA GLY A 106 -14.28 21.49 7.70
C GLY A 106 -13.71 20.90 8.99
N LEU A 107 -13.50 19.57 9.05
CA LEU A 107 -12.76 18.93 10.16
C LEU A 107 -11.23 18.91 9.96
N PHE A 108 -10.78 19.23 8.74
CA PHE A 108 -9.38 19.35 8.35
C PHE A 108 -9.18 20.62 7.53
#